data_AF-A0A3M6SEA1-F1
#
_entry.id   AF-A0A3M6SEA1-F1
#
_cell.length_a   1.000
_cell.length_b   1.000
_cell.length_c   1.000
_cell.angle_alpha   90.00
_cell.angle_beta   90.00
_cell.angle_gamma   90.00
#
_symmetry.space_group_name_H-M   'P 1'
#
loop_
_entity.id
_entity.type
_entity.pdbx_description
1 polymer ?
#
loop_
_entity_poly.entity_id
_entity_poly.type
_entity_poly.pdbx_seq_one_letter_code
_entity_poly.pdbx_strand_id
1 'polypeptide(L)'
;MDINFYRELFKLLDLEEEDTEYGKQIEWPSLGTLNDGYLDSLADFLELDRDDYTKEGFLEVLRKRHIPEGLMESTDPRYPYPD
;
A
#
# COMPACT_ATOMS: atom_id res chain seq x y z
N MET A 1 -11.64 4.55 3.00
CA MET A 1 -10.73 4.70 1.84
C MET A 1 -11.34 3.95 0.66
N ASP A 2 -11.19 4.43 -0.57
CA ASP A 2 -11.94 3.90 -1.73
C ASP A 2 -11.32 2.64 -2.34
N ILE A 3 -12.11 1.72 -2.89
CA ILE A 3 -11.60 0.51 -3.56
C ILE A 3 -10.77 0.84 -4.81
N ASN A 4 -11.03 1.96 -5.46
CA ASN A 4 -10.24 2.43 -6.59
C ASN A 4 -8.83 2.88 -6.16
N PHE A 5 -8.70 3.49 -4.98
CA PHE A 5 -7.40 3.88 -4.42
C PHE A 5 -6.48 2.66 -4.25
N TYR A 6 -6.97 1.59 -3.63
CA TYR A 6 -6.18 0.37 -3.45
C TYR A 6 -5.83 -0.31 -4.79
N ARG A 7 -6.72 -0.24 -5.80
CA ARG A 7 -6.45 -0.76 -7.15
C ARG A 7 -5.40 0.04 -7.92
N GLU A 8 -5.30 1.34 -7.71
CA GLU A 8 -4.25 2.16 -8.34
C GLU A 8 -2.92 2.04 -7.58
N LEU A 9 -2.96 1.99 -6.25
CA LEU A 9 -1.82 1.70 -5.40
C LEU A 9 -1.20 0.31 -5.72
N PHE A 10 -2.04 -0.71 -5.94
CA PHE A 10 -1.62 -2.05 -6.34
C PHE A 10 -0.85 -2.04 -7.68
N LYS A 11 -1.33 -1.28 -8.67
CA LYS A 11 -0.64 -1.10 -9.96
C LYS A 11 0.65 -0.30 -9.83
N LEU A 12 0.67 0.72 -8.97
CA LEU A 12 1.84 1.57 -8.73
C LEU A 12 3.01 0.78 -8.13
N LEU A 13 2.70 -0.19 -7.26
CA LEU A 13 3.67 -1.06 -6.61
C LEU A 13 3.96 -2.37 -7.39
N ASP A 14 3.38 -2.52 -8.59
CA ASP A 14 3.51 -3.69 -9.48
C ASP A 14 3.34 -5.04 -8.75
N LEU A 15 2.33 -5.10 -7.89
CA LEU A 15 2.06 -6.29 -7.06
C LEU A 15 1.35 -7.38 -7.87
N GLU A 16 1.56 -8.63 -7.46
CA GLU A 16 0.83 -9.79 -7.97
C GLU A 16 -0.24 -10.23 -6.97
N GLU A 17 -1.43 -10.62 -7.45
CA GLU A 17 -2.44 -11.31 -6.62
C GLU A 17 -2.19 -12.81 -6.73
N GLU A 18 -1.98 -13.51 -5.61
CA GLU A 18 -1.89 -14.98 -5.58
C GLU A 18 -3.26 -15.59 -5.27
N ASP A 19 -3.72 -16.54 -6.09
CA ASP A 19 -4.93 -17.33 -5.82
C ASP A 19 -4.60 -18.50 -4.88
N THR A 20 -5.03 -18.39 -3.61
CA THR A 20 -4.82 -19.39 -2.55
C THR A 20 -6.08 -20.25 -2.33
N GLU A 21 -5.97 -21.31 -1.51
CA GLU A 21 -7.12 -22.15 -1.13
C GLU A 21 -8.22 -21.39 -0.33
N TYR A 22 -7.87 -20.22 0.23
CA TYR A 22 -8.78 -19.37 1.03
C TYR A 22 -9.25 -18.09 0.31
N GLY A 23 -8.84 -17.87 -0.94
CA GLY A 23 -9.14 -16.68 -1.73
C GLY A 23 -7.90 -15.98 -2.28
N LYS A 24 -8.03 -14.72 -2.69
CA LYS A 24 -6.92 -13.93 -3.23
C LYS A 24 -6.08 -13.31 -2.12
N GLN A 25 -4.78 -13.56 -2.15
CA GLN A 25 -3.80 -12.96 -1.26
C GLN A 25 -2.97 -11.91 -2.00
N ILE A 26 -2.63 -10.83 -1.30
CA ILE A 26 -1.72 -9.79 -1.80
C ILE A 26 -0.63 -9.59 -0.75
N GLU A 27 0.62 -9.85 -1.12
CA GLU A 27 1.77 -9.49 -0.30
C GLU A 27 2.12 -8.03 -0.55
N TRP A 28 1.88 -7.17 0.44
CA TRP A 28 2.29 -5.77 0.34
C TRP A 28 3.73 -5.63 0.82
N PRO A 29 4.60 -4.92 0.09
CA PRO A 29 5.97 -4.69 0.54
C PRO A 29 5.96 -3.93 1.87
N SER A 30 6.85 -4.29 2.80
CA SER A 30 7.00 -3.51 4.03
C SER A 30 7.51 -2.12 3.68
N LEU A 31 6.81 -1.08 4.14
CA LEU A 31 7.14 0.31 3.81
C LEU A 31 8.57 0.68 4.23
N GLY A 32 9.03 0.14 5.37
CA GLY A 32 10.41 0.32 5.84
C GLY A 32 11.49 -0.31 4.95
N THR A 33 11.11 -1.24 4.06
CA THR A 33 12.00 -1.91 3.09
C THR A 33 11.93 -1.30 1.69
N LEU A 34 11.00 -0.38 1.42
CA LEU A 34 10.90 0.28 0.13
C LEU A 34 12.15 1.11 -0.18
N ASN A 35 12.60 0.99 -1.42
CA ASN A 35 13.59 1.88 -1.99
C ASN A 35 13.00 3.30 -2.13
N ASP A 36 13.87 4.30 -2.23
CA ASP A 36 13.41 5.69 -2.21
C ASP A 36 12.58 6.05 -3.46
N GLY A 37 12.86 5.45 -4.63
CA GLY A 37 12.04 5.66 -5.84
C GLY A 37 10.58 5.18 -5.74
N TYR A 38 10.31 4.11 -4.97
CA TYR A 38 8.94 3.73 -4.62
C TYR A 38 8.31 4.71 -3.62
N LEU A 39 9.08 5.26 -2.68
CA LEU A 39 8.58 6.28 -1.76
C LEU A 39 8.27 7.59 -2.49
N ASP A 40 9.05 7.96 -3.50
CA ASP A 40 8.82 9.12 -4.36
C ASP A 40 7.55 8.92 -5.20
N SER A 41 7.41 7.74 -5.82
CA SER A 41 6.19 7.36 -6.57
C SER A 41 4.93 7.35 -5.69
N LEU A 42 5.06 6.94 -4.42
CA LEU A 42 3.99 7.02 -3.41
C LEU A 42 3.70 8.46 -2.98
N ALA A 43 4.71 9.34 -2.96
CA ALA A 43 4.52 10.76 -2.66
C ALA A 43 3.70 11.44 -3.77
N ASP A 44 4.08 11.21 -5.03
CA ASP A 44 3.36 11.68 -6.22
C ASP A 44 1.90 11.18 -6.21
N PHE A 45 1.67 9.88 -5.98
CA PHE A 45 0.33 9.29 -5.93
C PHE A 45 -0.54 9.84 -4.78
N LEU A 46 0.07 10.29 -3.69
CA LEU A 46 -0.63 10.84 -2.53
C LEU A 46 -0.75 12.37 -2.54
N GLU A 47 -0.26 13.02 -3.61
CA GLU A 47 -0.13 14.48 -3.75
C GLU A 47 0.61 15.09 -2.54
N LEU A 48 1.75 14.49 -2.19
CA LEU A 48 2.63 14.89 -1.09
C LEU A 48 3.99 15.35 -1.62
N ASP A 49 4.51 16.46 -1.10
CA ASP A 49 5.90 16.84 -1.34
C ASP A 49 6.82 15.93 -0.52
N ARG A 50 7.70 15.18 -1.20
CA ARG A 50 8.59 14.21 -0.56
C ARG A 50 9.69 14.89 0.26
N ASP A 51 10.13 16.09 -0.13
CA ASP A 51 11.26 16.80 0.47
C ASP A 51 10.92 17.42 1.84
N ASP A 52 9.63 17.63 2.13
CA ASP A 52 9.12 18.08 3.44
C ASP A 52 9.32 17.04 4.56
N TYR A 53 9.67 15.79 4.24
CA TYR A 53 9.69 14.68 5.20
C TYR A 53 11.04 13.93 5.27
N THR A 54 11.50 13.62 6.48
CA THR A 54 12.50 12.57 6.69
C THR A 54 11.93 11.20 6.26
N LYS A 55 12.78 10.21 5.94
CA LYS A 55 12.30 8.87 5.55
C LYS A 55 11.36 8.27 6.60
N GLU A 56 11.71 8.34 7.88
CA GLU A 56 10.84 7.86 8.97
C GLU A 56 9.55 8.67 9.11
N GLY A 57 9.60 10.00 8.98
CA GLY A 57 8.41 10.85 9.01
C GLY A 57 7.45 10.57 7.85
N PHE A 58 7.99 10.32 6.65
CA PHE A 58 7.19 9.94 5.48
C PHE A 58 6.51 8.58 5.69
N LEU A 59 7.24 7.58 6.22
CA LEU A 59 6.68 6.27 6.56
C LEU A 59 5.53 6.37 7.60
N GLU A 60 5.64 7.27 8.58
CA GLU A 60 4.53 7.57 9.50
C GLU A 60 3.32 8.19 8.78
N VAL A 61 3.53 9.06 7.78
CA VAL A 61 2.44 9.65 6.98
C VAL A 61 1.75 8.58 6.13
N LEU A 62 2.50 7.67 5.49
CA LEU A 62 1.94 6.54 4.74
C LEU A 62 1.06 5.65 5.65
N ARG A 63 1.54 5.32 6.86
CA ARG A 63 0.77 4.57 7.86
C ARG A 63 -0.50 5.30 8.30
N LYS A 64 -0.43 6.61 8.57
CA LYS A 64 -1.59 7.46 8.90
C LYS A 64 -2.58 7.59 7.72
N ARG A 65 -2.09 7.47 6.48
CA ARG A 65 -2.89 7.37 5.24
C ARG A 65 -3.37 5.94 4.97
N HIS A 66 -3.25 4.99 5.90
CA HIS A 66 -3.70 3.59 5.73
C HIS A 66 -3.13 2.88 4.49
N ILE A 67 -1.89 3.23 4.10
CA ILE A 67 -1.15 2.44 3.12
C ILE A 67 -0.83 1.07 3.77
N PRO A 68 -1.26 -0.05 3.17
CA PRO A 68 -0.99 -1.39 3.69
C PRO A 68 0.50 -1.74 3.59
N GLU A 69 0.98 -2.55 4.54
CA GLU A 69 2.35 -3.05 4.58
C GLU A 69 2.40 -4.47 5.12
N GLY A 70 3.25 -5.33 4.54
CA GLY A 70 3.38 -6.73 4.92
C GLY A 70 2.30 -7.65 4.33
N LEU A 71 2.26 -8.88 4.85
CA LEU A 71 1.34 -9.90 4.37
C LEU A 71 -0.11 -9.55 4.74
N MET A 72 -0.93 -9.20 3.75
CA MET A 72 -2.36 -8.99 3.95
C MET A 72 -3.11 -10.26 3.53
N GLU A 73 -3.32 -11.17 4.48
CA GLU A 73 -4.19 -12.32 4.32
C GLU A 73 -5.65 -11.87 4.15
N SER A 74 -6.10 -11.69 2.89
CA SER A 74 -7.53 -11.51 2.62
C SER A 74 -8.23 -12.86 2.77
N THR A 75 -8.72 -13.14 3.97
CA THR A 75 -9.67 -14.24 4.22
C THR A 75 -11.02 -13.85 3.66
N ASP A 76 -11.16 -13.95 2.33
CA ASP A 76 -12.20 -13.25 1.58
C ASP A 76 -13.50 -14.07 1.43
N PRO A 77 -14.66 -13.50 1.81
CA PRO A 77 -15.97 -13.91 1.32
C PRO A 77 -16.59 -12.85 0.38
N ARG A 78 -15.92 -11.70 0.28
CA ARG A 78 -16.35 -10.30 0.14
C ARG A 78 -15.21 -9.43 0.74
N TYR A 79 -14.26 -8.94 -0.04
CA TYR A 79 -13.52 -7.70 0.29
C TYR A 79 -14.58 -6.64 0.64
N PRO A 80 -14.65 -6.11 1.89
CA PRO A 80 -13.89 -4.89 2.18
C PRO A 80 -13.54 -4.64 3.67
N TYR A 81 -12.83 -3.54 3.95
CA TYR A 81 -12.95 -2.76 5.20
C TYR A 81 -13.01 -1.24 4.90
N PRO A 82 -14.21 -0.66 4.83
CA PRO A 82 -14.43 0.64 5.47
C PRO A 82 -15.68 0.62 6.39
N ASP A 83 -15.48 1.14 7.61
CA ASP A 83 -16.44 1.34 8.73
C ASP A 83 -17.43 0.18 9.03
#